data_AF-A0A2V9V9A1-F1
#
_entry.id   AF-A0A2V9V9A1-F1
#
_cell.length_a   1.000
_cell.length_b   1.000
_cell.length_c   1.000
_cell.angle_alpha   90.00
_cell.angle_beta   90.00
_cell.angle_gamma   90.00
#
_symmetry.space_group_name_H-M   'P 1'
#
loop_
_entity.id
_entity.type
_entity.pdbx_description
1 polymer ?
#
loop_
_entity_poly.entity_id
_entity_poly.type
_entity_poly.pdbx_seq_one_letter_code
_entity_poly.pdbx_strand_id
1 'polypeptide(L)'
;MSKMMDRTRLDANVVLVKVNGKEIYCDPGAAFTPFGLLTWPETGVQGLRLDKDGGTWVRTVLPESSASRIERRANIKLSEGGDIEGKLTITFTGLEAILRRMEERNEDEAERKKFLEDQVKEYIPAASEVELANKPDWSNSATPLVAEFSVKVPGCASGAGRRALVPVGLFSATEKHLFDHTNRVHPVYFDFPFEKMDEVNVELPPGWQATSLPAAQDQNGRVITYSLKVESGKGTLHLTRKLTVDILLLDTKYYNALRNFFQVVRTGDEEQIVLQPAAATASN
;
A
#
# COMPACT_ATOMS: atom_id res chain seq x y z
N MET A 1 -14.24 -27.64 13.81
CA MET A 1 -13.12 -26.81 14.32
C MET A 1 -12.08 -27.58 15.14
N SER A 2 -12.35 -28.75 15.74
CA SER A 2 -11.37 -29.50 16.57
C SER A 2 -10.16 -30.11 15.82
N LYS A 3 -10.17 -30.19 14.48
CA LYS A 3 -9.10 -30.82 13.67
C LYS A 3 -7.83 -29.96 13.46
N MET A 4 -7.78 -28.74 13.98
CA MET A 4 -6.63 -27.81 13.82
C MET A 4 -5.70 -27.72 15.04
N MET A 5 -6.07 -28.28 16.19
CA MET A 5 -5.29 -28.22 17.43
C MET A 5 -4.41 -29.47 17.57
N ASP A 6 -3.43 -29.60 16.67
CA ASP A 6 -2.48 -30.70 16.64
C ASP A 6 -1.06 -30.18 16.87
N ARG A 7 -0.45 -30.60 17.99
CA ARG A 7 0.91 -30.20 18.37
C ARG A 7 1.97 -30.60 17.34
N THR A 8 1.73 -31.63 16.52
CA THR A 8 2.67 -32.10 15.51
C THR A 8 2.73 -31.21 14.28
N ARG A 9 1.83 -30.22 14.19
CA ARG A 9 1.72 -29.27 13.09
C ARG A 9 2.21 -27.87 13.44
N LEU A 10 2.80 -27.68 14.62
CA LEU A 10 3.49 -26.44 14.98
C LEU A 10 4.86 -26.40 14.29
N ASP A 11 5.18 -25.27 13.66
CA ASP A 11 6.36 -25.09 12.80
C ASP A 11 7.25 -23.89 13.19
N ALA A 12 6.83 -23.11 14.19
CA ALA A 12 7.56 -21.96 14.71
C ALA A 12 7.62 -21.95 16.25
N ASN A 13 8.63 -21.26 16.80
CA ASN A 13 8.76 -21.04 18.24
C ASN A 13 8.74 -19.54 18.53
N VAL A 14 7.72 -19.09 19.25
CA VAL A 14 7.57 -17.69 19.66
C VAL A 14 7.74 -17.58 21.17
N VAL A 15 8.48 -16.57 21.63
CA VAL A 15 8.70 -16.30 23.04
C VAL A 15 7.68 -15.28 23.53
N LEU A 16 7.07 -15.58 24.67
CA LEU A 16 6.23 -14.63 25.40
C LEU A 16 7.05 -13.95 26.50
N VAL A 17 7.17 -12.63 26.43
CA VAL A 17 7.82 -11.82 27.47
C VAL A 17 6.78 -10.94 28.18
N LYS A 18 7.01 -10.66 29.46
CA LYS A 18 6.20 -9.72 30.24
C LYS A 18 6.97 -8.42 30.44
N VAL A 19 6.49 -7.34 29.84
CA VAL A 19 7.08 -6.00 29.97
C VAL A 19 6.03 -5.07 30.55
N ASN A 20 6.32 -4.44 31.70
CA ASN A 20 5.40 -3.55 32.41
C ASN A 20 4.00 -4.16 32.62
N GLY A 21 3.94 -5.47 32.93
CA GLY A 21 2.70 -6.21 33.14
C GLY A 21 1.93 -6.60 31.87
N LYS A 22 2.41 -6.24 30.67
CA LYS A 22 1.80 -6.64 29.39
C LYS A 22 2.53 -7.84 28.80
N GLU A 23 1.76 -8.79 28.29
CA GLU A 23 2.28 -9.92 27.52
C GLU A 23 2.62 -9.46 26.09
N ILE A 24 3.84 -9.71 25.66
CA ILE A 24 4.36 -9.36 24.33
C ILE A 24 4.95 -10.64 23.73
N TYR A 25 4.55 -10.94 22.50
CA TYR A 25 5.12 -12.04 21.73
C TYR A 25 6.28 -11.53 20.89
N CYS A 26 7.38 -12.28 20.88
CA CYS A 26 8.58 -11.99 20.11
C CYS A 26 9.10 -13.29 19.48
N ASP A 27 9.56 -13.23 18.23
CA ASP A 27 10.35 -14.31 17.63
C ASP A 27 11.84 -13.89 17.57
N PRO A 28 12.72 -14.48 18.40
CA PRO A 28 14.15 -14.21 18.36
C PRO A 28 14.85 -14.63 17.05
N GLY A 29 14.24 -15.54 16.28
CA GLY A 29 14.72 -15.99 14.97
C GLY A 29 14.34 -15.08 13.82
N ALA A 30 13.32 -14.24 14.00
CA ALA A 30 12.83 -13.32 12.98
C ALA A 30 13.61 -12.00 12.95
N ALA A 31 14.69 -11.97 12.17
CA ALA A 31 15.46 -10.75 11.95
C ALA A 31 14.60 -9.60 11.39
N PHE A 32 15.00 -8.36 11.72
CA PHE A 32 14.34 -7.11 11.33
C PHE A 32 12.92 -6.88 11.87
N THR A 33 12.39 -7.78 12.71
CA THR A 33 11.06 -7.63 13.31
C THR A 33 11.08 -6.57 14.42
N PRO A 34 10.23 -5.53 14.34
CA PRO A 34 10.07 -4.56 15.42
C PRO A 34 9.61 -5.23 16.71
N PHE A 35 10.04 -4.70 17.85
CA PHE A 35 9.66 -5.25 19.15
C PHE A 35 8.14 -5.28 19.33
N GLY A 36 7.60 -6.45 19.65
CA GLY A 36 6.17 -6.67 19.85
C GLY A 36 5.34 -6.90 18.57
N LEU A 37 5.99 -6.97 17.41
CA LEU A 37 5.40 -7.60 16.23
C LEU A 37 5.96 -9.01 16.06
N LEU A 38 5.24 -9.81 15.28
CA LEU A 38 5.66 -11.12 14.80
C LEU A 38 5.71 -11.08 13.28
N THR A 39 6.42 -12.01 12.67
CA THR A 39 6.37 -12.15 11.21
C THR A 39 4.97 -12.57 10.76
N TRP A 40 4.65 -12.36 9.48
CA TRP A 40 3.35 -12.74 8.91
C TRP A 40 2.91 -14.16 9.32
N PRO A 41 3.72 -15.22 9.12
CA PRO A 41 3.28 -16.59 9.40
C PRO A 41 2.86 -16.83 10.86
N GLU A 42 3.36 -15.99 11.77
CA GLU A 42 3.13 -16.07 13.21
C GLU A 42 2.07 -15.07 13.70
N THR A 43 1.50 -14.25 12.81
CA THR A 43 0.57 -13.18 13.16
C THR A 43 -0.87 -13.68 13.19
N GLY A 44 -1.54 -13.50 14.33
CA GLY A 44 -2.95 -13.84 14.49
C GLY A 44 -3.29 -15.34 14.33
N VAL A 45 -2.32 -16.23 14.56
CA VAL A 45 -2.46 -17.70 14.42
C VAL A 45 -2.63 -18.40 15.77
N GLN A 46 -3.04 -19.67 15.75
CA GLN A 46 -3.10 -20.50 16.95
C GLN A 46 -1.70 -21.03 17.29
N GLY A 47 -1.32 -20.95 18.56
CA GLY A 47 -0.10 -21.53 19.11
C GLY A 47 -0.38 -22.25 20.42
N LEU A 48 0.53 -23.16 20.81
CA LEU A 48 0.46 -23.87 22.09
C LEU A 48 1.42 -23.21 23.08
N ARG A 49 0.89 -22.49 24.07
CA ARG A 49 1.68 -21.92 25.17
C ARG A 49 1.90 -23.01 26.22
N LEU A 50 3.16 -23.27 26.54
CA LEU A 50 3.52 -24.17 27.64
C LEU A 50 3.79 -23.37 28.91
N ASP A 51 3.23 -23.82 30.02
CA ASP A 51 3.52 -23.34 31.37
C ASP A 51 3.75 -24.52 32.33
N LYS A 52 3.89 -24.24 33.63
CA LYS A 52 4.16 -25.26 34.65
C LYS A 52 2.99 -26.23 34.87
N ASP A 53 1.78 -25.85 34.48
CA ASP A 53 0.54 -26.60 34.71
C ASP A 53 0.05 -27.32 33.44
N GLY A 54 0.64 -27.03 32.26
CA GLY A 54 0.41 -27.76 31.03
C GLY A 54 0.55 -26.91 29.77
N GLY A 55 -0.17 -27.31 28.71
CA GLY A 55 -0.24 -26.59 27.44
C GLY A 55 -1.61 -25.97 27.21
N THR A 56 -1.64 -24.66 26.97
CA THR A 56 -2.86 -23.91 26.63
C THR A 56 -2.79 -23.40 25.20
N TRP A 57 -3.82 -23.64 24.40
CA TRP A 57 -3.93 -23.03 23.08
C TRP A 57 -4.23 -21.54 23.23
N VAL A 58 -3.38 -20.72 22.62
CA VAL A 58 -3.48 -19.27 22.59
C VAL A 58 -3.51 -18.78 21.15
N ARG A 59 -4.00 -17.57 20.94
CA ARG A 59 -3.85 -16.88 19.66
C ARG A 59 -2.73 -15.84 19.79
N THR A 60 -1.80 -15.83 18.85
CA THR A 60 -0.80 -14.75 18.78
C THR A 60 -1.46 -13.42 18.42
N VAL A 61 -0.74 -12.33 18.64
CA VAL A 61 -1.25 -10.98 18.38
C VAL A 61 -1.62 -10.83 16.90
N LEU A 62 -2.77 -10.19 16.65
CA LEU A 62 -3.17 -9.69 15.34
C LEU A 62 -3.17 -8.16 15.43
N PRO A 63 -2.15 -7.48 14.88
CA PRO A 63 -2.12 -6.02 14.82
C PRO A 63 -3.25 -5.49 13.94
N GLU A 64 -3.76 -4.31 14.28
CA GLU A 64 -4.63 -3.51 13.41
C GLU A 64 -3.88 -3.15 12.11
N SER A 65 -4.62 -2.95 11.01
CA SER A 65 -4.05 -2.58 9.70
C SER A 65 -3.02 -1.44 9.74
N SER A 66 -3.25 -0.43 10.59
CA SER A 66 -2.39 0.75 10.75
C SER A 66 -0.96 0.44 11.24
N ALA A 67 -0.71 -0.77 11.76
CA ALA A 67 0.61 -1.22 12.15
C ALA A 67 1.51 -1.58 10.95
N SER A 68 0.91 -1.90 9.79
CA SER A 68 1.60 -2.28 8.57
C SER A 68 1.15 -1.40 7.41
N ARG A 69 2.02 -0.49 6.96
CA ARG A 69 1.63 0.57 6.02
C ARG A 69 2.62 0.75 4.88
N ILE A 70 2.07 1.06 3.70
CA ILE A 70 2.79 1.67 2.58
C ILE A 70 2.24 3.08 2.42
N GLU A 71 3.08 4.09 2.69
CA GLU A 71 2.72 5.50 2.48
C GLU A 71 3.54 6.05 1.30
N ARG A 72 2.87 6.49 0.24
CA ARG A 72 3.48 7.05 -0.98
C ARG A 72 3.15 8.53 -1.08
N ARG A 73 4.17 9.38 -1.06
CA ARG A 73 4.03 10.84 -1.15
C ARG A 73 4.77 11.32 -2.39
N ALA A 74 4.03 11.84 -3.37
CA ALA A 74 4.58 12.33 -4.62
C ALA A 74 4.40 13.85 -4.76
N ASN A 75 5.47 14.54 -5.12
CA ASN A 75 5.43 15.94 -5.53
C ASN A 75 5.93 16.00 -6.97
N ILE A 76 4.99 16.15 -7.90
CA ILE A 76 5.22 16.01 -9.34
C ILE A 76 4.75 17.25 -10.09
N LYS A 77 5.34 17.48 -11.26
CA LYS A 77 4.94 18.50 -12.21
C LYS A 77 4.34 17.82 -13.42
N LEU A 78 3.23 18.35 -13.92
CA LEU A 78 2.66 17.98 -15.21
C LEU A 78 3.21 18.91 -16.29
N SER A 79 3.74 18.35 -17.37
CA SER A 79 4.18 19.10 -18.54
C SER A 79 3.02 19.36 -19.51
N GLU A 80 3.17 20.33 -20.42
CA GLU A 80 2.18 20.56 -21.48
C GLU A 80 2.03 19.35 -22.42
N GLY A 81 3.08 18.54 -22.55
CA GLY A 81 3.07 17.30 -23.34
C GLY A 81 2.37 16.12 -22.66
N GLY A 82 1.95 16.29 -21.40
CA GLY A 82 1.27 15.26 -20.62
C GLY A 82 2.20 14.32 -19.85
N ASP A 83 3.50 14.62 -19.81
CA ASP A 83 4.43 13.88 -18.96
C ASP A 83 4.29 14.34 -17.51
N ILE A 84 4.46 13.43 -16.55
CA ILE A 84 4.67 13.81 -15.15
C ILE A 84 6.09 13.48 -14.70
N GLU A 85 6.69 14.37 -13.93
CA GLU A 85 8.01 14.14 -13.34
C GLU A 85 8.13 14.77 -11.95
N GLY A 86 8.90 14.17 -11.06
CA GLY A 86 9.16 14.75 -9.75
C GLY A 86 9.69 13.75 -8.73
N LYS A 87 9.46 14.07 -7.46
CA LYS A 87 9.95 13.29 -6.33
C LYS A 87 8.86 12.40 -5.76
N LEU A 88 9.22 11.16 -5.45
CA LEU A 88 8.39 10.20 -4.74
C LEU A 88 9.11 9.74 -3.47
N THR A 89 8.45 9.82 -2.32
CA THR A 89 8.90 9.18 -1.08
C THR A 89 7.95 8.04 -0.76
N ILE A 90 8.48 6.84 -0.55
CA ILE A 90 7.73 5.70 -0.04
C ILE A 90 8.24 5.34 1.36
N THR A 91 7.31 5.24 2.30
CA THR A 91 7.58 4.80 3.67
C THR A 91 6.89 3.46 3.92
N PHE A 92 7.67 2.43 4.20
CA PHE A 92 7.18 1.12 4.61
C PHE A 92 7.27 0.98 6.12
N THR A 93 6.17 0.59 6.77
CA THR A 93 6.08 0.47 8.24
C THR A 93 5.62 -0.93 8.63
N GLY A 94 6.11 -1.45 9.77
CA GLY A 94 5.68 -2.74 10.30
C GLY A 94 6.02 -3.90 9.38
N LEU A 95 5.06 -4.80 9.13
CA LEU A 95 5.28 -5.99 8.30
C LEU A 95 5.68 -5.65 6.87
N GLU A 96 5.25 -4.50 6.33
CA GLU A 96 5.67 -4.02 5.01
C GLU A 96 7.18 -3.74 4.96
N ALA A 97 7.76 -3.21 6.03
CA ALA A 97 9.21 -3.00 6.10
C ALA A 97 9.96 -4.32 6.28
N ILE A 98 9.43 -5.22 7.11
CA ILE A 98 10.06 -6.51 7.42
C ILE A 98 10.16 -7.37 6.18
N LEU A 99 9.08 -7.50 5.40
CA LEU A 99 9.06 -8.32 4.19
C LEU A 99 10.21 -7.96 3.26
N ARG A 100 10.39 -6.66 2.98
CA ARG A 100 11.44 -6.15 2.09
C ARG A 100 12.83 -6.39 2.67
N ARG A 101 13.04 -6.10 3.96
CA ARG A 101 14.34 -6.35 4.63
C ARG A 101 14.70 -7.83 4.65
N MET A 102 13.70 -8.71 4.77
CA MET A 102 13.89 -10.16 4.76
C MET A 102 14.20 -10.70 3.38
N GLU A 103 13.47 -10.25 2.36
CA GLU A 103 13.69 -10.60 0.96
C GLU A 103 15.10 -10.22 0.51
N GLU A 104 15.52 -8.99 0.81
CA GLU A 104 16.80 -8.42 0.37
C GLU A 104 17.94 -8.55 1.40
N ARG A 105 17.80 -9.46 2.39
CA ARG A 105 18.71 -9.49 3.55
C ARG A 105 20.16 -9.81 3.19
N ASN A 106 20.36 -10.64 2.17
CA ASN A 106 21.67 -11.11 1.72
C ASN A 106 22.16 -10.38 0.47
N GLU A 107 21.38 -9.44 -0.04
CA GLU A 107 21.66 -8.72 -1.28
C GLU A 107 22.53 -7.48 -1.03
N ASP A 108 23.25 -7.07 -2.06
CA ASP A 108 24.10 -5.89 -2.03
C ASP A 108 23.32 -4.59 -2.29
N GLU A 109 24.02 -3.44 -2.30
CA GLU A 109 23.37 -2.14 -2.53
C GLU A 109 22.76 -2.01 -3.94
N ALA A 110 23.32 -2.69 -4.95
CA ALA A 110 22.87 -2.58 -6.33
C ALA A 110 21.59 -3.37 -6.55
N GLU A 111 21.51 -4.60 -6.03
CA GLU A 111 20.28 -5.41 -6.11
C GLU A 111 19.15 -4.79 -5.28
N ARG A 112 19.44 -4.29 -4.06
CA ARG A 112 18.45 -3.55 -3.26
C ARG A 112 17.90 -2.31 -3.96
N LYS A 113 18.78 -1.57 -4.64
CA LYS A 113 18.38 -0.41 -5.45
C LYS A 113 17.41 -0.86 -6.55
N LYS A 114 17.79 -1.88 -7.30
CA LYS A 114 16.99 -2.43 -8.39
C LYS A 114 15.64 -2.95 -7.89
N PHE A 115 15.61 -3.71 -6.80
CA PHE A 115 14.41 -4.21 -6.16
C PHE A 115 13.41 -3.08 -5.86
N LEU A 116 13.89 -2.00 -5.23
CA LEU A 116 13.04 -0.85 -4.91
C LEU A 116 12.55 -0.11 -6.17
N GLU A 117 13.41 0.09 -7.17
CA GLU A 117 13.03 0.75 -8.42
C GLU A 117 12.00 -0.07 -9.21
N ASP A 118 12.17 -1.39 -9.29
CA ASP A 118 11.25 -2.29 -9.97
C ASP A 118 9.91 -2.35 -9.22
N GLN A 119 9.93 -2.37 -7.89
CA GLN A 119 8.72 -2.29 -7.09
C GLN A 119 7.92 -0.99 -7.31
N VAL A 120 8.59 0.16 -7.48
CA VAL A 120 7.90 1.41 -7.84
C VAL A 120 7.25 1.31 -9.21
N LYS A 121 7.94 0.73 -10.20
CA LYS A 121 7.38 0.51 -11.56
C LYS A 121 6.14 -0.38 -11.51
N GLU A 122 6.12 -1.39 -10.64
CA GLU A 122 4.94 -2.25 -10.43
C GLU A 122 3.73 -1.51 -9.81
N TYR A 123 3.95 -0.39 -9.11
CA TYR A 123 2.85 0.43 -8.59
C TYR A 123 2.22 1.33 -9.65
N ILE A 124 2.97 1.70 -10.69
CA ILE A 124 2.57 2.69 -11.69
C ILE A 124 1.92 1.96 -12.89
N PRO A 125 0.66 2.25 -13.26
CA PRO A 125 -0.03 1.57 -14.37
C PRO A 125 0.55 1.80 -15.78
N ALA A 126 1.58 2.63 -15.90
CA ALA A 126 2.20 3.06 -17.15
C ALA A 126 3.72 2.90 -17.09
N ALA A 127 4.36 2.89 -18.26
CA ALA A 127 5.82 2.87 -18.34
C ALA A 127 6.41 4.07 -17.60
N SER A 128 7.43 3.83 -16.77
CA SER A 128 8.03 4.84 -15.92
C SER A 128 9.54 4.68 -15.84
N GLU A 129 10.22 5.82 -15.74
CA GLU A 129 11.62 5.94 -15.36
C GLU A 129 11.66 6.22 -13.86
N VAL A 130 12.40 5.40 -13.11
CA VAL A 130 12.51 5.49 -11.65
C VAL A 130 13.98 5.38 -11.28
N GLU A 131 14.45 6.31 -10.45
CA GLU A 131 15.80 6.28 -9.91
C GLU A 131 15.76 6.50 -8.39
N LEU A 132 16.34 5.56 -7.63
CA LEU A 132 16.51 5.69 -6.19
C LEU A 132 17.50 6.83 -5.86
N ALA A 133 17.05 7.77 -5.04
CA ALA A 133 17.76 9.00 -4.69
C ALA A 133 18.39 8.99 -3.28
N ASN A 134 18.10 7.96 -2.46
CA ASN A 134 18.65 7.83 -1.10
C ASN A 134 19.23 6.42 -0.85
N LYS A 135 19.78 6.22 0.36
CA LYS A 135 20.19 4.91 0.88
C LYS A 135 19.27 4.52 2.04
N PRO A 136 18.24 3.68 1.80
CA PRO A 136 17.33 3.23 2.86
C PRO A 136 18.05 2.44 3.97
N ASP A 137 17.53 2.50 5.19
CA ASP A 137 18.04 1.71 6.32
C ASP A 137 17.45 0.30 6.33
N TRP A 138 18.24 -0.63 5.80
CA TRP A 138 17.92 -2.06 5.72
C TRP A 138 18.13 -2.84 7.02
N SER A 139 18.74 -2.23 8.04
CA SER A 139 19.23 -2.93 9.23
C SER A 139 18.39 -2.70 10.48
N ASN A 140 17.77 -1.54 10.60
CA ASN A 140 17.08 -1.14 11.82
C ASN A 140 15.62 -1.61 11.85
N SER A 141 15.33 -2.57 12.73
CA SER A 141 13.98 -3.11 12.90
C SER A 141 12.99 -2.13 13.52
N ALA A 142 13.43 -1.10 14.24
CA ALA A 142 12.54 -0.19 14.96
C ALA A 142 12.03 0.98 14.11
N THR A 143 12.69 1.26 12.98
CA THR A 143 12.34 2.39 12.11
C THR A 143 11.68 1.92 10.82
N PRO A 144 10.80 2.76 10.24
CA PRO A 144 10.30 2.54 8.88
C PRO A 144 11.44 2.43 7.87
N LEU A 145 11.23 1.65 6.80
CA LEU A 145 12.10 1.64 5.64
C LEU A 145 11.64 2.77 4.70
N VAL A 146 12.47 3.78 4.51
CA VAL A 146 12.14 4.98 3.71
C VAL A 146 12.99 5.02 2.45
N ALA A 147 12.33 5.05 1.29
CA ALA A 147 12.95 5.14 -0.02
C ALA A 147 12.48 6.40 -0.74
N GLU A 148 13.41 7.16 -1.29
CA GLU A 148 13.16 8.38 -2.05
C GLU A 148 13.58 8.19 -3.50
N PHE A 149 12.78 8.66 -4.45
CA PHE A 149 12.97 8.44 -5.87
C PHE A 149 12.80 9.71 -6.67
N SER A 150 13.53 9.81 -7.77
CA SER A 150 13.12 10.60 -8.94
C SER A 150 12.25 9.71 -9.83
N VAL A 151 11.09 10.21 -10.24
CA VAL A 151 10.13 9.46 -11.07
C VAL A 151 9.73 10.31 -12.26
N LYS A 152 9.66 9.69 -13.43
CA LYS A 152 9.09 10.25 -14.65
C LYS A 152 8.16 9.25 -15.31
N VAL A 153 6.96 9.68 -15.68
CA VAL A 153 5.95 8.87 -16.37
C VAL A 153 5.55 9.61 -17.66
N PRO A 154 6.15 9.24 -18.80
CA PRO A 154 5.83 9.86 -20.09
C PRO A 154 4.37 9.61 -20.49
N GLY A 155 3.71 10.62 -21.06
CA GLY A 155 2.35 10.52 -21.59
C GLY A 155 1.30 10.10 -20.55
N CYS A 156 1.54 10.38 -19.27
CA CYS A 156 0.62 10.04 -18.18
C CYS A 156 -0.74 10.75 -18.35
N ALA A 157 -0.72 12.02 -18.78
CA ALA A 157 -1.91 12.74 -19.16
C ALA A 157 -2.16 12.60 -20.66
N SER A 158 -3.35 12.13 -21.04
CA SER A 158 -3.72 12.01 -22.44
C SER A 158 -4.33 13.32 -22.96
N GLY A 159 -3.85 13.78 -24.13
CA GLY A 159 -4.37 14.96 -24.79
C GLY A 159 -5.71 14.71 -25.48
N ALA A 160 -6.69 15.57 -25.22
CA ALA A 160 -8.00 15.59 -25.86
C ALA A 160 -8.29 17.01 -26.42
N GLY A 161 -7.65 17.35 -27.53
CA GLY A 161 -7.73 18.70 -28.12
C GLY A 161 -7.04 19.74 -27.24
N ARG A 162 -7.81 20.70 -26.69
CA ARG A 162 -7.31 21.70 -25.71
C ARG A 162 -7.46 21.23 -24.25
N ARG A 163 -7.72 19.95 -24.01
CA ARG A 163 -7.88 19.38 -22.68
C ARG A 163 -6.85 18.29 -22.43
N ALA A 164 -6.53 18.03 -21.17
CA ALA A 164 -5.81 16.83 -20.78
C ALA A 164 -6.61 16.04 -19.74
N LEU A 165 -6.50 14.71 -19.81
CA LEU A 165 -7.07 13.79 -18.85
C LEU A 165 -5.94 13.22 -17.99
N VAL A 166 -5.97 13.51 -16.69
CA VAL A 166 -4.96 13.04 -15.73
C VAL A 166 -5.58 11.93 -14.89
N PRO A 167 -5.01 10.71 -14.85
CA PRO A 167 -5.53 9.62 -14.03
C PRO A 167 -5.34 9.91 -12.54
N VAL A 168 -6.33 9.52 -11.72
CA VAL A 168 -6.23 9.69 -10.26
C VAL A 168 -5.47 8.56 -9.57
N GLY A 169 -5.47 7.35 -10.14
CA GLY A 169 -4.81 6.17 -9.61
C GLY A 169 -3.34 6.01 -10.01
N LEU A 170 -2.47 7.00 -9.77
CA LEU A 170 -1.05 6.92 -10.17
C LEU A 170 -0.31 5.70 -9.60
N PHE A 171 -0.68 5.24 -8.39
CA PHE A 171 -0.08 4.09 -7.70
C PHE A 171 -1.05 2.91 -7.52
N SER A 172 -2.01 2.76 -8.44
CA SER A 172 -3.12 1.78 -8.34
C SER A 172 -2.86 0.43 -9.03
N ALA A 173 -1.71 0.25 -9.70
CA ALA A 173 -1.51 -0.91 -10.56
C ALA A 173 -1.64 -2.25 -9.83
N THR A 174 -1.25 -2.31 -8.55
CA THR A 174 -1.37 -3.53 -7.73
C THR A 174 -2.81 -3.95 -7.47
N GLU A 175 -3.79 -3.05 -7.59
CA GLU A 175 -5.21 -3.36 -7.41
C GLU A 175 -5.94 -3.70 -8.71
N LYS A 176 -5.32 -3.43 -9.87
CA LYS A 176 -5.95 -3.52 -11.20
C LYS A 176 -6.53 -4.88 -11.55
N HIS A 177 -5.94 -5.96 -11.04
CA HIS A 177 -6.35 -7.34 -11.33
C HIS A 177 -6.74 -8.14 -10.09
N LEU A 178 -6.96 -7.47 -8.96
CA LEU A 178 -7.35 -8.16 -7.73
C LEU A 178 -8.80 -8.66 -7.82
N PHE A 179 -8.96 -9.97 -7.63
CA PHE A 179 -10.25 -10.64 -7.55
C PHE A 179 -11.12 -10.53 -8.83
N ASP A 180 -10.52 -10.53 -10.02
CA ASP A 180 -11.26 -10.44 -11.29
C ASP A 180 -12.16 -11.65 -11.56
N HIS A 181 -11.72 -12.84 -11.16
CA HIS A 181 -12.45 -14.09 -11.34
C HIS A 181 -13.84 -14.05 -10.69
N THR A 182 -14.87 -14.50 -11.40
CA THR A 182 -16.24 -14.49 -10.88
C THR A 182 -16.45 -15.53 -9.78
N ASN A 183 -15.77 -16.67 -9.88
CA ASN A 183 -15.96 -17.80 -9.00
C ASN A 183 -14.72 -18.06 -8.15
N ARG A 184 -14.94 -18.40 -6.89
CA ARG A 184 -13.88 -18.87 -5.98
C ARG A 184 -14.42 -20.02 -5.14
N VAL A 185 -13.63 -21.08 -5.03
CA VAL A 185 -13.98 -22.27 -4.23
C VAL A 185 -13.19 -22.38 -2.92
N HIS A 186 -12.13 -21.57 -2.78
CA HIS A 186 -11.30 -21.49 -1.58
C HIS A 186 -11.43 -20.13 -0.89
N PRO A 187 -11.23 -20.05 0.44
CA PRO A 187 -11.14 -18.77 1.13
C PRO A 187 -10.07 -17.84 0.55
N VAL A 188 -10.18 -16.54 0.84
CA VAL A 188 -9.11 -15.56 0.59
C VAL A 188 -8.34 -15.40 1.89
N TYR A 189 -7.02 -15.54 1.81
CA TYR A 189 -6.11 -15.34 2.94
C TYR A 189 -5.19 -14.18 2.58
N PHE A 190 -5.17 -13.15 3.43
CA PHE A 190 -4.29 -12.00 3.33
C PHE A 190 -3.13 -12.16 4.30
N ASP A 191 -1.94 -11.76 3.87
CA ASP A 191 -0.71 -11.87 4.67
C ASP A 191 -0.79 -11.09 5.98
N PHE A 192 -1.44 -9.95 6.02
CA PHE A 192 -1.73 -9.26 7.27
C PHE A 192 -2.72 -8.14 7.01
N PRO A 193 -3.36 -7.60 8.06
CA PRO A 193 -3.98 -6.30 7.98
C PRO A 193 -2.97 -5.24 7.54
N PHE A 194 -3.30 -4.43 6.54
CA PHE A 194 -2.43 -3.36 6.03
C PHE A 194 -3.20 -2.13 5.56
N GLU A 195 -2.48 -1.01 5.46
CA GLU A 195 -2.95 0.20 4.78
C GLU A 195 -2.02 0.60 3.64
N LYS A 196 -2.61 1.01 2.51
CA LYS A 196 -1.92 1.72 1.43
C LYS A 196 -2.47 3.13 1.37
N MET A 197 -1.58 4.12 1.43
CA MET A 197 -1.92 5.54 1.44
C MET A 197 -1.11 6.25 0.37
N ASP A 198 -1.79 6.93 -0.55
CA ASP A 198 -1.17 7.71 -1.60
C ASP A 198 -1.57 9.18 -1.45
N GLU A 199 -0.57 10.06 -1.46
CA GLU A 199 -0.74 11.51 -1.47
C GLU A 199 0.06 12.09 -2.63
N VAL A 200 -0.62 12.71 -3.60
CA VAL A 200 0.00 13.20 -4.84
C VAL A 200 -0.30 14.68 -4.99
N ASN A 201 0.75 15.49 -4.92
CA ASN A 201 0.71 16.91 -5.25
C ASN A 201 1.18 17.10 -6.69
N VAL A 202 0.32 17.67 -7.53
CA VAL A 202 0.60 17.94 -8.94
C VAL A 202 0.68 19.44 -9.17
N GLU A 203 1.83 19.94 -9.63
CA GLU A 203 1.97 21.29 -10.18
C GLU A 203 1.51 21.27 -11.65
N LEU A 204 0.56 22.13 -11.99
CA LEU A 204 0.02 22.24 -13.34
C LEU A 204 0.89 23.17 -14.20
N PRO A 205 0.92 23.00 -15.53
CA PRO A 205 1.57 23.96 -16.41
C PRO A 205 0.95 25.37 -16.23
N PRO A 206 1.72 26.45 -16.48
CA PRO A 206 1.22 27.81 -16.35
C PRO A 206 -0.08 28.04 -17.11
N GLY A 207 -1.06 28.63 -16.43
CA GLY A 207 -2.36 28.92 -17.01
C GLY A 207 -3.31 27.72 -17.10
N TRP A 208 -2.93 26.51 -16.70
CA TRP A 208 -3.85 25.37 -16.68
C TRP A 208 -4.70 25.35 -15.40
N GLN A 209 -5.93 24.84 -15.53
CA GLN A 209 -6.86 24.67 -14.41
C GLN A 209 -7.68 23.39 -14.56
N ALA A 210 -8.16 22.87 -13.42
CA ALA A 210 -9.16 21.82 -13.42
C ALA A 210 -10.53 22.36 -13.88
N THR A 211 -11.21 21.57 -14.70
CA THR A 211 -12.58 21.83 -15.15
C THR A 211 -13.58 20.85 -14.56
N SER A 212 -13.13 19.64 -14.31
CA SER A 212 -13.89 18.58 -13.68
C SER A 212 -12.95 17.76 -12.81
N LEU A 213 -13.41 17.49 -11.59
CA LEU A 213 -12.77 16.57 -10.66
C LEU A 213 -13.70 15.36 -10.48
N PRO A 214 -13.16 14.15 -10.31
CA PRO A 214 -13.96 13.01 -9.87
C PRO A 214 -14.65 13.30 -8.54
N ALA A 215 -15.82 12.71 -8.34
CA ALA A 215 -16.50 12.79 -7.05
C ALA A 215 -15.66 12.11 -5.97
N ALA A 216 -15.64 12.68 -4.77
CA ALA A 216 -15.00 12.03 -3.64
C ALA A 216 -15.67 10.69 -3.36
N GLN A 217 -14.86 9.65 -3.14
CA GLN A 217 -15.32 8.32 -2.79
C GLN A 217 -14.97 8.01 -1.33
N ASP A 218 -15.92 7.40 -0.63
CA ASP A 218 -15.75 6.87 0.72
C ASP A 218 -16.57 5.58 0.82
N GLN A 219 -15.88 4.45 0.68
CA GLN A 219 -16.45 3.12 0.60
C GLN A 219 -16.09 2.34 1.86
N ASN A 220 -17.11 1.92 2.60
CA ASN A 220 -16.95 1.17 3.83
C ASN A 220 -17.48 -0.27 3.67
N GLY A 221 -16.57 -1.21 3.43
CA GLY A 221 -16.81 -2.66 3.40
C GLY A 221 -16.66 -3.32 4.78
N ARG A 222 -16.75 -2.56 5.87
CA ARG A 222 -16.48 -2.92 7.28
C ARG A 222 -15.00 -3.18 7.56
N VAL A 223 -14.49 -4.32 7.07
CA VAL A 223 -13.11 -4.76 7.28
C VAL A 223 -12.20 -4.41 6.11
N ILE A 224 -12.75 -3.76 5.09
CA ILE A 224 -11.99 -3.19 3.97
C ILE A 224 -12.61 -1.84 3.68
N THR A 225 -11.80 -0.79 3.59
CA THR A 225 -12.27 0.57 3.30
C THR A 225 -11.43 1.21 2.20
N TYR A 226 -12.06 2.06 1.40
CA TYR A 226 -11.42 2.78 0.31
C TYR A 226 -11.91 4.21 0.30
N SER A 227 -10.98 5.16 0.22
CA SER A 227 -11.30 6.57 0.01
C SER A 227 -10.45 7.16 -1.09
N LEU A 228 -11.05 8.02 -1.91
CA LEU A 228 -10.38 8.79 -2.95
C LEU A 228 -10.92 10.21 -2.94
N LYS A 229 -10.02 11.20 -2.89
CA LYS A 229 -10.39 12.61 -2.93
C LYS A 229 -9.39 13.38 -3.78
N VAL A 230 -9.93 14.25 -4.63
CA VAL A 230 -9.15 15.18 -5.45
C VAL A 230 -9.57 16.60 -5.09
N GLU A 231 -8.59 17.45 -4.82
CA GLU A 231 -8.78 18.87 -4.54
C GLU A 231 -7.96 19.69 -5.53
N SER A 232 -8.51 20.80 -6.01
CA SER A 232 -7.82 21.72 -6.90
C SER A 232 -7.49 23.01 -6.14
N GLY A 233 -6.23 23.44 -6.24
CA GLY A 233 -5.75 24.73 -5.81
C GLY A 233 -5.38 25.62 -7.00
N LYS A 234 -4.80 26.79 -6.72
CA LYS A 234 -4.32 27.71 -7.77
C LYS A 234 -3.07 27.12 -8.45
N GLY A 235 -3.27 26.52 -9.63
CA GLY A 235 -2.19 25.89 -10.40
C GLY A 235 -1.71 24.55 -9.84
N THR A 236 -2.45 23.95 -8.91
CA THR A 236 -2.09 22.67 -8.29
C THR A 236 -3.28 21.73 -8.14
N LEU A 237 -3.00 20.44 -8.06
CA LEU A 237 -3.93 19.40 -7.63
C LEU A 237 -3.37 18.68 -6.42
N HIS A 238 -4.25 18.26 -5.51
CA HIS A 238 -3.93 17.42 -4.37
C HIS A 238 -4.82 16.18 -4.41
N LEU A 239 -4.23 15.01 -4.59
CA LEU A 239 -4.94 13.73 -4.56
C LEU A 239 -4.59 12.98 -3.29
N THR A 240 -5.61 12.41 -2.67
CA THR A 240 -5.46 11.47 -1.56
C THR A 240 -6.22 10.19 -1.87
N ARG A 241 -5.56 9.05 -1.72
CA ARG A 241 -6.14 7.72 -1.86
C ARG A 241 -5.74 6.87 -0.65
N LYS A 242 -6.68 6.16 -0.07
CA LYS A 242 -6.42 5.22 1.03
C LYS A 242 -7.18 3.93 0.81
N LEU A 243 -6.48 2.80 0.89
CA LEU A 243 -7.05 1.46 0.92
C LEU A 243 -6.61 0.79 2.23
N THR A 244 -7.58 0.37 3.04
CA THR A 244 -7.33 -0.38 4.27
C THR A 244 -7.90 -1.77 4.12
N VAL A 245 -7.11 -2.80 4.46
CA VAL A 245 -7.55 -4.18 4.61
C VAL A 245 -7.29 -4.58 6.06
N ASP A 246 -8.35 -4.91 6.78
CA ASP A 246 -8.32 -5.23 8.22
C ASP A 246 -8.92 -6.62 8.48
N ILE A 247 -8.48 -7.58 7.68
CA ILE A 247 -8.93 -8.98 7.74
C ILE A 247 -7.81 -9.90 7.29
N LEU A 248 -7.67 -11.05 7.96
CA LEU A 248 -6.76 -12.12 7.54
C LEU A 248 -7.43 -13.13 6.63
N LEU A 249 -8.62 -13.61 6.99
CA LEU A 249 -9.28 -14.71 6.31
C LEU A 249 -10.72 -14.33 5.97
N LEU A 250 -11.04 -14.35 4.69
CA LEU A 250 -12.38 -14.13 4.17
C LEU A 250 -12.95 -15.44 3.63
N ASP A 251 -14.04 -15.90 4.26
CA ASP A 251 -14.77 -17.11 3.86
C ASP A 251 -15.34 -16.96 2.44
N THR A 252 -15.31 -18.04 1.68
CA THR A 252 -15.79 -18.12 0.29
C THR A 252 -17.18 -17.51 0.09
N LYS A 253 -18.10 -17.63 1.07
CA LYS A 253 -19.45 -17.06 0.97
C LYS A 253 -19.48 -15.53 0.84
N TYR A 254 -18.43 -14.84 1.28
CA TYR A 254 -18.30 -13.38 1.19
C TYR A 254 -17.50 -12.94 -0.03
N TYR A 255 -17.01 -13.87 -0.86
CA TYR A 255 -16.15 -13.55 -1.99
C TYR A 255 -16.77 -12.56 -2.98
N ASN A 256 -18.07 -12.71 -3.28
CA ASN A 256 -18.77 -11.78 -4.17
C ASN A 256 -18.77 -10.35 -3.63
N ALA A 257 -18.91 -10.17 -2.31
CA ALA A 257 -18.84 -8.84 -1.70
C ALA A 257 -17.43 -8.25 -1.81
N LEU A 258 -16.39 -9.06 -1.56
CA LEU A 258 -14.99 -8.66 -1.75
C LEU A 258 -14.70 -8.25 -3.20
N ARG A 259 -15.12 -9.08 -4.15
CA ARG A 259 -14.95 -8.81 -5.58
C ARG A 259 -15.63 -7.50 -6.00
N ASN A 260 -16.88 -7.30 -5.57
CA ASN A 260 -17.62 -6.08 -5.87
C ASN A 260 -16.95 -4.85 -5.24
N PHE A 261 -16.41 -4.98 -4.02
CA PHE A 261 -15.65 -3.91 -3.38
C PHE A 261 -14.42 -3.53 -4.20
N PHE A 262 -13.60 -4.50 -4.60
CA PHE A 262 -12.41 -4.23 -5.43
C PHE A 262 -12.76 -3.76 -6.84
N GLN A 263 -13.95 -4.09 -7.37
CA GLN A 263 -14.45 -3.48 -8.60
C GLN A 263 -14.69 -1.97 -8.42
N VAL A 264 -15.25 -1.54 -7.29
CA VAL A 264 -15.40 -0.10 -6.97
C VAL A 264 -14.03 0.57 -6.84
N VAL A 265 -13.06 -0.06 -6.18
CA VAL A 265 -11.68 0.44 -6.08
C VAL A 265 -11.08 0.68 -7.47
N ARG A 266 -11.17 -0.31 -8.36
CA ARG A 266 -10.64 -0.20 -9.73
C ARG A 266 -11.32 0.91 -10.52
N THR A 267 -12.65 0.98 -10.48
CA THR A 267 -13.38 2.03 -11.18
C THR A 267 -13.04 3.42 -10.63
N GLY A 268 -12.89 3.57 -9.31
CA GLY A 268 -12.43 4.82 -8.70
C GLY A 268 -11.02 5.20 -9.13
N ASP A 269 -10.11 4.23 -9.21
CA ASP A 269 -8.72 4.45 -9.62
C ASP A 269 -8.57 4.78 -11.12
N GLU A 270 -9.56 4.38 -11.95
CA GLU A 270 -9.66 4.70 -13.38
C GLU A 270 -10.28 6.07 -13.68
N GLU A 271 -10.85 6.75 -12.66
CA GLU A 271 -11.40 8.10 -12.83
C GLU A 271 -10.32 9.10 -13.26
N GLN A 272 -10.76 10.18 -13.92
CA GLN A 272 -9.86 11.15 -14.53
C GLN A 272 -10.21 12.58 -14.17
N ILE A 273 -9.17 13.38 -13.95
CA ILE A 273 -9.27 14.82 -13.82
C ILE A 273 -9.23 15.43 -15.22
N VAL A 274 -10.16 16.34 -15.51
CA VAL A 274 -10.18 17.06 -16.79
C VAL A 274 -9.56 18.43 -16.60
N LEU A 275 -8.44 18.67 -17.28
CA LEU A 275 -7.73 19.95 -17.27
C LEU A 275 -7.95 20.71 -18.58
N GLN A 276 -7.86 22.04 -18.52
CA GLN A 276 -7.78 22.91 -19.69
C GLN A 276 -6.92 24.15 -19.41
N PRO A 277 -6.33 24.78 -20.44
CA PRO A 277 -5.82 26.14 -20.34
C PRO A 277 -6.95 27.09 -19.94
N ALA A 278 -6.73 27.90 -18.90
CA ALA A 278 -7.59 29.00 -18.52
C ALA A 278 -7.78 29.92 -19.73
N ALA A 279 -9.03 30.35 -19.95
CA ALA A 279 -9.30 31.33 -20.99
C ALA A 279 -8.51 32.61 -20.67
N ALA A 280 -7.74 33.12 -21.63
CA ALA A 280 -7.14 34.44 -21.51
C ALA A 280 -8.26 35.45 -21.31
N THR A 281 -8.36 36.05 -20.12
CA THR A 281 -9.16 37.25 -19.92
C THR A 281 -8.57 38.32 -20.82
N ALA A 282 -9.26 38.61 -21.93
CA ALA A 282 -8.97 39.77 -22.76
C ALA A 282 -9.29 41.01 -21.92
N SER A 283 -8.24 41.63 -21.37
CA SER A 283 -8.30 42.97 -20.84
C SER A 283 -8.41 43.92 -22.04
N ASN A 284 -9.61 44.43 -22.31
CA ASN A 284 -9.79 45.63 -23.14
C ASN A 284 -9.62 46.88 -22.27
#